data_AF-A0A150HMN0-F1
#
_entry.id   AF-A0A150HMN0-F1
#
_cell.length_a   1.000
_cell.length_b   1.000
_cell.length_c   1.000
_cell.angle_alpha   90.00
_cell.angle_beta   90.00
_cell.angle_gamma   90.00
#
_symmetry.space_group_name_H-M   'P 1'
#
loop_
_entity.id
_entity.type
_entity.pdbx_description
1 polymer ?
#
loop_
_entity_poly.entity_id
_entity_poly.type
_entity_poly.pdbx_seq_one_letter_code
_entity_poly.pdbx_strand_id
1 'polypeptide(L)'
;MGKNGQLYYLKRPYQGQNYSGSSIKDILMAPFKILRAIFGWLDFFTQRYTGESLKSTSGANPAKARQKSEEELFVEGNLIKAQKTLQQNQNAGEKFAGVIPRNWELVQQSASGEQKVLKKGVLSYALGADDSVYYSNGKYLMSINADQTEQMLVEAKLIHKIMC
;
A
#
# COMPACT_ATOMS: atom_id res chain seq x y z
N MET A 1 -8.10 -19.64 15.51
CA MET A 1 -9.53 -19.74 15.87
C MET A 1 -9.72 -19.08 17.22
N GLY A 2 -10.77 -18.27 17.39
CA GLY A 2 -11.15 -17.75 18.72
C GLY A 2 -11.71 -18.86 19.60
N LYS A 3 -11.78 -18.62 20.92
CA LYS A 3 -12.14 -19.65 21.93
C LYS A 3 -13.49 -20.33 21.67
N ASN A 4 -14.43 -19.65 21.02
CA ASN A 4 -15.79 -20.14 20.75
C ASN A 4 -15.99 -20.72 19.33
N GLY A 5 -14.92 -21.17 18.66
CA GLY A 5 -15.01 -21.65 17.27
C GLY A 5 -15.19 -20.54 16.24
N GLN A 6 -14.92 -19.29 16.63
CA GLN A 6 -15.01 -18.11 15.78
C GLN A 6 -13.81 -18.05 14.83
N LEU A 7 -14.06 -17.83 13.55
CA LEU A 7 -13.03 -17.65 12.55
C LEU A 7 -12.79 -16.16 12.30
N TYR A 8 -11.53 -15.76 12.29
CA TYR A 8 -11.12 -14.40 11.93
C TYR A 8 -10.24 -14.49 10.71
N TYR A 9 -10.49 -13.66 9.71
CA TYR A 9 -9.70 -13.61 8.48
C TYR A 9 -9.71 -12.21 7.87
N LEU A 10 -8.69 -11.94 7.06
CA LEU A 10 -8.62 -10.73 6.25
C LEU A 10 -9.23 -10.96 4.88
N LYS A 11 -10.20 -10.13 4.52
CA LYS A 11 -10.79 -10.05 3.19
C LYS A 11 -10.17 -8.86 2.46
N ARG A 12 -9.54 -9.12 1.33
CA ARG A 12 -8.93 -8.07 0.48
C ARG A 12 -9.21 -8.36 -0.99
N PRO A 13 -9.34 -7.33 -1.83
CA PRO A 13 -9.45 -7.53 -3.26
C PRO A 13 -8.16 -8.17 -3.78
N TYR A 14 -8.29 -9.30 -4.48
CA TYR A 14 -7.17 -9.93 -5.15
C TYR A 14 -6.82 -9.11 -6.39
N GLN A 15 -5.71 -8.37 -6.34
CA GLN A 15 -5.08 -7.89 -7.56
C GLN A 15 -4.07 -8.97 -7.95
N GLY A 16 -4.46 -9.83 -8.88
CA GLY A 16 -3.50 -10.75 -9.50
C GLY A 16 -2.35 -9.93 -10.06
N GLN A 17 -1.13 -10.45 -9.94
CA GLN A 17 0.00 -9.91 -10.69
C GLN A 17 -0.38 -10.05 -12.16
N ASN A 18 -0.88 -8.96 -12.75
CA ASN A 18 -1.03 -8.86 -14.19
C ASN A 18 0.38 -8.78 -14.74
N TYR A 19 1.06 -9.93 -14.84
CA TYR A 19 2.11 -10.10 -15.81
C TYR A 19 1.43 -9.94 -17.16
N SER A 20 1.38 -8.71 -17.66
CA SER A 20 1.26 -8.51 -19.09
C SER A 20 2.51 -9.13 -19.68
N GLY A 21 2.43 -10.42 -20.06
CA GLY A 21 3.48 -11.06 -20.84
C GLY A 21 3.83 -10.14 -22.00
N SER A 22 5.13 -9.98 -22.28
CA SER A 22 5.66 -9.01 -23.23
C SER A 22 4.75 -8.90 -24.44
N SER A 23 3.97 -7.82 -24.50
CA SER A 23 2.97 -7.69 -25.54
C SER A 23 3.73 -7.61 -26.85
N ILE A 24 3.21 -8.17 -27.95
CA ILE A 24 3.86 -8.06 -29.27
C ILE A 24 4.12 -6.57 -29.62
N LYS A 25 3.29 -5.66 -29.08
CA LYS A 25 3.51 -4.21 -29.11
C LYS A 25 4.83 -3.76 -28.48
N ASP A 26 5.29 -4.39 -27.39
CA ASP A 26 6.57 -4.07 -26.76
C ASP A 26 7.76 -4.50 -27.63
N ILE A 27 7.65 -5.62 -28.35
CA ILE A 27 8.69 -6.07 -29.31
C ILE A 27 8.72 -5.13 -30.51
N LEU A 28 7.55 -4.73 -31.04
CA LEU A 28 7.45 -3.77 -32.14
C LEU A 28 7.96 -2.37 -31.75
N MET A 29 7.71 -1.94 -30.52
CA MET A 29 8.18 -0.64 -30.02
C MET A 29 9.61 -0.68 -29.45
N ALA A 30 10.23 -1.85 -29.32
CA ALA A 30 11.58 -1.99 -28.77
C ALA A 30 12.62 -1.13 -29.53
N PRO A 31 12.66 -1.09 -30.87
CA PRO A 31 13.61 -0.25 -31.60
C PRO A 31 13.43 1.25 -31.28
N PHE A 32 12.18 1.70 -31.17
CA PHE A 32 11.86 3.08 -30.83
C PHE A 32 12.26 3.43 -29.39
N LYS A 33 12.03 2.52 -28.45
CA LYS A 33 12.45 2.69 -27.04
C LYS A 33 13.98 2.77 -26.92
N ILE A 34 14.72 1.95 -27.68
CA ILE A 34 16.19 1.97 -27.71
C ILE A 34 16.71 3.31 -28.24
N LEU A 35 16.15 3.80 -29.37
CA LEU A 35 16.51 5.12 -29.92
C LEU A 35 16.27 6.24 -28.89
N ARG A 36 15.10 6.25 -28.25
CA ARG A 36 14.77 7.24 -27.22
C ARG A 36 15.72 7.17 -26.02
N ALA A 37 16.13 5.97 -25.62
CA ALA A 37 17.10 5.76 -24.55
C ALA A 37 18.49 6.28 -24.92
N ILE A 38 18.94 6.07 -26.17
CA ILE A 38 20.21 6.63 -26.68
C ILE A 38 20.18 8.16 -26.64
N PHE A 39 19.10 8.79 -27.11
CA PHE A 39 18.96 10.26 -27.01
C PHE A 39 18.97 10.76 -25.55
N GLY A 40 18.30 10.05 -24.64
CA GLY A 40 18.33 10.37 -23.21
C GLY A 40 19.72 10.20 -22.60
N TRP A 41 20.47 9.18 -23.01
CA TRP A 41 21.83 8.94 -22.58
C TRP A 41 22.79 10.02 -23.10
N LEU A 42 22.67 10.44 -24.36
CA LEU A 42 23.46 11.53 -24.93
C LEU A 42 23.19 12.87 -24.22
N ASP A 43 21.94 13.14 -23.86
CA ASP A 43 21.55 14.34 -23.09
C ASP A 43 22.18 14.31 -21.69
N PHE A 44 22.14 13.17 -21.01
CA PHE A 44 22.80 12.98 -19.71
C PHE A 44 24.33 13.07 -19.82
N PHE A 45 24.92 12.46 -20.84
CA PHE A 45 26.37 12.49 -21.08
C PHE A 45 26.84 13.93 -21.32
N THR A 46 26.15 14.66 -22.19
CA THR A 46 26.45 16.07 -22.47
C THR A 46 26.33 16.90 -21.19
N GLN A 47 25.22 16.79 -20.44
CA GLN A 47 25.07 17.50 -19.17
C GLN A 47 26.19 17.17 -18.17
N ARG A 48 26.68 15.92 -18.14
CA ARG A 48 27.73 15.48 -17.21
C ARG A 48 29.11 16.02 -17.56
N TYR A 49 29.42 16.27 -18.84
CA TYR A 49 30.76 16.65 -19.30
C TYR A 49 30.87 18.09 -19.81
N THR A 50 29.81 18.66 -20.38
CA THR A 50 29.78 20.05 -20.87
C THR A 50 28.96 20.99 -19.98
N GLY A 51 28.11 20.44 -19.10
CA GLY A 51 27.23 21.21 -18.22
C GLY A 51 25.94 21.70 -18.88
N GLU A 52 25.76 21.46 -20.18
CA GLU A 52 24.59 21.90 -20.96
C GLU A 52 23.71 20.69 -21.33
N SER A 53 22.38 20.84 -21.28
CA SER A 53 21.45 19.84 -21.80
C SER A 53 21.25 20.09 -23.29
N LEU A 54 21.16 19.02 -24.09
CA LEU A 54 20.82 19.11 -25.52
C LEU A 54 19.34 19.48 -25.73
N LYS A 55 18.51 19.42 -24.67
CA LYS A 55 17.12 19.83 -24.70
C LYS A 55 16.99 21.31 -24.31
N SER A 56 17.35 22.18 -25.24
CA SER A 56 17.00 23.61 -25.18
C SER A 56 15.51 23.80 -25.46
N THR A 57 14.64 23.41 -24.53
CA THR A 57 13.24 23.84 -24.45
C THR A 57 12.79 23.79 -22.99
N SER A 58 12.73 24.98 -22.42
CA SER A 58 11.90 25.44 -21.30
C SER A 58 11.18 24.36 -20.44
N GLY A 59 11.58 24.26 -19.17
CA GLY A 59 10.58 24.23 -18.08
C GLY A 59 10.39 22.94 -17.27
N ALA A 60 11.03 21.82 -17.56
CA ALA A 60 10.86 20.60 -16.75
C ALA A 60 12.11 20.29 -15.92
N ASN A 61 12.21 20.88 -14.72
CA ASN A 61 13.21 20.49 -13.72
C ASN A 61 12.95 19.03 -13.28
N PRO A 62 13.79 18.05 -13.64
CA PRO A 62 13.57 16.65 -13.28
C PRO A 62 13.66 16.39 -11.77
N ALA A 63 14.22 17.33 -10.99
CA ALA A 63 14.25 17.25 -9.53
C ALA A 63 12.83 17.35 -8.90
N LYS A 64 11.91 18.08 -9.54
CA LYS A 64 10.51 18.18 -9.06
C LYS A 64 9.69 16.91 -9.33
N ALA A 65 10.06 16.12 -10.34
CA ALA A 65 9.42 14.83 -10.61
C ALA A 65 9.82 13.75 -9.58
N ARG A 66 11.02 13.85 -8.99
CA ARG A 66 11.50 12.93 -7.95
C ARG A 66 10.92 13.22 -6.55
N GLN A 67 10.63 14.48 -6.23
CA GLN A 67 10.12 14.88 -4.91
C GLN A 67 8.66 14.50 -4.64
N LYS A 68 7.94 14.02 -5.66
CA LYS A 68 6.53 13.64 -5.57
C LYS A 68 6.30 12.20 -6.01
N SER A 69 7.30 11.33 -5.89
CA SER A 69 7.04 9.89 -5.88
C SER A 69 6.23 9.62 -4.63
N GLU A 70 4.90 9.58 -4.77
CA GLU A 70 3.97 9.05 -3.77
C GLU A 70 4.65 7.85 -3.10
N GLU A 71 4.78 7.83 -1.78
CA GLU A 71 5.41 6.71 -1.09
C GLU A 71 4.59 5.45 -1.40
N GLU A 72 5.10 4.65 -2.34
CA GLU A 72 4.48 3.42 -2.81
C GLU A 72 4.93 2.31 -1.86
N LEU A 73 4.00 1.85 -1.04
CA LEU A 73 4.24 0.72 -0.15
C LEU A 73 3.86 -0.56 -0.88
N PHE A 74 4.83 -1.43 -1.12
CA PHE A 74 4.57 -2.79 -1.57
C PHE A 74 4.17 -3.64 -0.36
N VAL A 75 2.89 -3.97 -0.28
CA VAL A 75 2.35 -4.83 0.75
C VAL A 75 1.81 -6.10 0.09
N GLU A 76 2.48 -7.23 0.37
CA GLU A 76 2.06 -8.57 -0.08
C GLU A 76 1.76 -8.64 -1.59
N GLY A 77 2.62 -8.00 -2.40
CA GLY A 77 2.49 -7.98 -3.86
C GLY A 77 1.57 -6.88 -4.41
N ASN A 78 0.93 -6.08 -3.55
CA ASN A 78 0.10 -4.95 -3.94
C ASN A 78 0.84 -3.62 -3.74
N LEU A 79 0.80 -2.76 -4.75
CA LEU A 79 1.32 -1.40 -4.68
C LEU A 79 0.24 -0.49 -4.07
N ILE A 80 0.46 -0.05 -2.84
CA ILE A 80 -0.42 0.86 -2.13
C ILE A 80 0.17 2.26 -2.22
N LYS A 81 -0.62 3.21 -2.74
CA LYS A 81 -0.30 4.64 -2.73
C LYS A 81 -0.54 5.20 -1.33
N ALA A 82 0.42 5.00 -0.42
CA ALA A 82 0.25 5.19 1.02
C ALA A 82 -0.29 6.59 1.38
N GLN A 83 0.24 7.63 0.75
CA GLN A 83 -0.17 9.02 0.98
C GLN A 83 -1.61 9.30 0.52
N LYS A 84 -2.00 8.79 -0.66
CA LYS A 84 -3.35 8.97 -1.19
C LYS A 84 -4.38 8.25 -0.31
N THR A 85 -4.06 7.03 0.12
CA THR A 85 -4.93 6.25 0.99
C THR A 85 -5.05 6.87 2.39
N LEU A 86 -3.95 7.35 2.96
CA LEU A 86 -3.95 8.06 4.24
C LEU A 86 -4.89 9.28 4.20
N GLN A 87 -4.78 10.10 3.15
CA GLN A 87 -5.64 11.28 3.00
C GLN A 87 -7.12 10.91 2.80
N GLN A 88 -7.41 9.83 2.07
CA GLN A 88 -8.78 9.32 1.93
C GLN A 88 -9.36 8.86 3.28
N ASN A 89 -8.56 8.18 4.10
CA ASN A 89 -8.99 7.69 5.42
C ASN A 89 -9.22 8.86 6.40
N GLN A 90 -8.36 9.89 6.36
CA GLN A 90 -8.55 11.12 7.13
C GLN A 90 -9.84 11.84 6.74
N ASN A 91 -10.08 12.00 5.44
CA ASN A 91 -11.30 12.63 4.92
C ASN A 91 -12.57 11.84 5.26
N ALA A 92 -12.45 10.53 5.46
CA ALA A 92 -13.54 9.68 5.92
C ALA A 92 -13.84 9.80 7.42
N GLY A 93 -13.10 10.65 8.15
CA GLY A 93 -13.30 10.92 9.58
C GLY A 93 -12.68 9.87 10.51
N GLU A 94 -11.75 9.05 10.03
CA GLU A 94 -11.08 8.06 10.88
C GLU A 94 -10.13 8.74 11.88
N LYS A 95 -10.41 8.59 13.18
CA LYS A 95 -9.59 9.16 14.27
C LYS A 95 -8.12 8.72 14.19
N PHE A 96 -7.88 7.47 13.80
CA PHE A 96 -6.55 6.89 13.63
C PHE A 96 -6.38 6.44 12.18
N ALA A 97 -6.32 7.39 11.24
CA ALA A 97 -6.21 7.10 9.82
C ALA A 97 -4.90 6.37 9.47
N GLY A 98 -5.02 5.16 8.92
CA GLY A 98 -3.90 4.35 8.45
C GLY A 98 -3.57 4.57 6.97
N VAL A 99 -2.55 3.87 6.49
CA VAL A 99 -2.13 3.88 5.07
C VAL A 99 -2.78 2.76 4.25
N ILE A 100 -3.63 1.93 4.88
CA ILE A 100 -4.27 0.78 4.24
C ILE A 100 -5.66 1.13 3.72
N PRO A 101 -6.03 0.68 2.50
CA PRO A 101 -7.34 0.94 1.93
C PRO A 101 -8.50 0.34 2.73
N ARG A 102 -9.64 1.04 2.79
CA ARG A 102 -10.83 0.61 3.53
C ARG A 102 -11.51 -0.66 3.00
N ASN A 103 -11.17 -1.10 1.79
CA ASN A 103 -11.65 -2.37 1.23
C ASN A 103 -10.85 -3.60 1.70
N TRP A 104 -9.84 -3.40 2.57
CA TRP A 104 -9.21 -4.47 3.33
C TRP A 104 -9.93 -4.58 4.67
N GLU A 105 -10.67 -5.67 4.85
CA GLU A 105 -11.62 -5.84 5.93
C GLU A 105 -11.19 -7.01 6.83
N LEU A 106 -11.14 -6.77 8.14
CA LEU A 106 -11.07 -7.82 9.13
C LEU A 106 -12.47 -8.33 9.41
N VAL A 107 -12.70 -9.60 9.11
CA VAL A 107 -14.01 -10.25 9.22
C VAL A 107 -13.95 -11.30 10.32
N GLN A 108 -14.96 -11.27 11.18
CA GLN A 108 -15.27 -12.31 12.14
C GLN A 108 -16.43 -13.14 11.59
N GLN A 109 -16.28 -14.45 11.60
CA GLN A 109 -17.29 -15.38 11.18
C GLN A 109 -17.64 -16.30 12.35
N SER A 110 -18.93 -16.37 12.67
CA SER A 110 -19.45 -17.26 13.71
C SER A 110 -19.38 -18.73 13.27
N ALA A 111 -19.54 -19.64 14.24
CA ALA A 111 -19.64 -21.07 13.94
C ALA A 111 -20.86 -21.42 13.05
N SER A 112 -21.91 -20.58 13.05
CA SER A 112 -23.07 -20.73 12.16
C SER A 112 -22.85 -20.19 10.74
N GLY A 113 -21.71 -19.53 10.49
CA GLY A 113 -21.37 -18.96 9.19
C GLY A 113 -21.78 -17.49 9.00
N GLU A 114 -22.36 -16.86 10.01
CA GLU A 114 -22.68 -15.43 9.98
C GLU A 114 -21.39 -14.61 9.97
N GLN A 115 -21.28 -13.67 9.01
CA GLN A 115 -20.10 -12.82 8.84
C GLN A 115 -20.36 -11.40 9.34
N LYS A 116 -19.47 -10.90 10.18
CA LYS A 116 -19.45 -9.53 10.68
C LYS A 116 -18.11 -8.87 10.36
N VAL A 117 -18.16 -7.72 9.69
CA VAL A 117 -16.95 -6.89 9.49
C VAL A 117 -16.63 -6.19 10.81
N LEU A 118 -15.50 -6.55 11.42
CA LEU A 118 -15.01 -5.91 12.64
C LEU A 118 -14.36 -4.56 12.34
N LYS A 119 -13.52 -4.52 11.30
CA LYS A 119 -12.79 -3.30 10.95
C LYS A 119 -12.42 -3.23 9.47
N LYS A 120 -12.29 -2.00 8.98
CA LYS A 120 -11.83 -1.66 7.62
C LYS A 120 -10.45 -1.01 7.69
N GLY A 121 -9.64 -1.16 6.63
CA GLY A 121 -8.29 -0.62 6.59
C GLY A 121 -7.27 -1.44 7.38
N VAL A 122 -7.41 -2.76 7.40
CA VAL A 122 -6.55 -3.64 8.21
C VAL A 122 -5.46 -4.30 7.37
N LEU A 123 -4.20 -4.12 7.78
CA LEU A 123 -3.00 -4.72 7.21
C LEU A 123 -2.80 -6.16 7.68
N SER A 124 -2.75 -6.32 8.99
CA SER A 124 -2.46 -7.57 9.68
C SER A 124 -3.19 -7.57 11.02
N TYR A 125 -3.43 -8.77 11.54
CA TYR A 125 -4.10 -8.96 12.82
C TYR A 125 -3.46 -10.11 13.59
N ALA A 126 -3.66 -10.12 14.90
CA ALA A 126 -3.34 -11.23 15.79
C ALA A 126 -4.43 -11.36 16.86
N LEU A 127 -4.63 -12.57 17.35
CA LEU A 127 -5.58 -12.87 18.42
C LEU A 127 -4.84 -12.95 19.75
N GLY A 128 -5.32 -12.22 20.74
CA GLY A 128 -4.84 -12.32 22.11
C GLY A 128 -5.47 -13.49 22.87
N ALA A 129 -4.90 -13.81 24.03
CA ALA A 129 -5.40 -14.88 24.90
C ALA A 129 -6.81 -14.62 25.46
N ASP A 130 -7.21 -13.34 25.56
CA ASP A 130 -8.44 -12.88 26.21
C ASP A 130 -9.58 -12.56 25.23
N ASP A 131 -9.57 -13.19 24.04
CA ASP A 131 -10.48 -12.88 22.92
C ASP A 131 -10.32 -11.44 22.38
N SER A 132 -9.26 -10.75 22.79
CA SER A 132 -8.85 -9.47 22.23
C SER A 132 -8.29 -9.65 20.82
N VAL A 133 -8.54 -8.67 19.97
CA VAL A 133 -8.05 -8.66 18.59
C VAL A 133 -7.12 -7.48 18.41
N TYR A 134 -5.86 -7.77 18.12
CA TYR A 134 -4.88 -6.76 17.75
C TYR A 134 -4.88 -6.62 16.24
N TYR A 135 -4.92 -5.39 15.74
CA TYR A 135 -4.83 -5.14 14.31
C TYR A 135 -3.94 -3.95 14.00
N SER A 136 -3.31 -3.97 12.84
CA SER A 136 -2.58 -2.83 12.31
C SER A 136 -3.29 -2.24 11.10
N ASN A 137 -3.31 -0.92 10.99
CA ASN A 137 -3.72 -0.21 9.77
C ASN A 137 -2.50 0.34 8.98
N GLY A 138 -1.34 -0.28 9.18
CA GLY A 138 -0.06 0.13 8.63
C GLY A 138 0.68 1.16 9.49
N LYS A 139 -0.02 2.10 10.14
CA LYS A 139 0.62 3.15 10.95
C LYS A 139 0.43 2.95 12.45
N TYR A 140 -0.76 2.54 12.85
CA TYR A 140 -1.16 2.34 14.23
C TYR A 140 -1.34 0.85 14.51
N LEU A 141 -0.94 0.43 15.70
CA LEU A 141 -1.34 -0.83 16.32
C LEU A 141 -2.51 -0.53 17.24
N MET A 142 -3.61 -1.22 17.01
CA MET A 142 -4.87 -1.04 17.70
C MET A 142 -5.27 -2.35 18.38
N SER A 143 -5.99 -2.24 19.49
CA SER A 143 -6.66 -3.37 20.14
C SER A 143 -8.17 -3.18 20.08
N ILE A 144 -8.88 -4.28 19.85
CA ILE A 144 -10.33 -4.40 20.00
C ILE A 144 -10.54 -5.39 21.16
N ASN A 145 -11.12 -4.90 22.25
CA ASN A 145 -11.49 -5.74 23.38
C ASN A 145 -12.83 -6.47 23.10
N ALA A 146 -13.20 -7.43 23.96
CA ALA A 146 -14.44 -8.18 23.81
C ALA A 146 -15.72 -7.31 23.82
N ASP A 147 -15.65 -6.12 24.45
CA ASP A 147 -16.70 -5.10 24.46
C ASP A 147 -16.74 -4.23 23.19
N GLN A 148 -15.94 -4.56 22.17
CA GLN A 148 -15.76 -3.80 20.93
C GLN A 148 -15.18 -2.39 21.14
N THR A 149 -14.59 -2.11 22.30
CA THR A 149 -13.85 -0.86 22.50
C THR A 149 -12.52 -0.91 21.76
N GLU A 150 -12.26 0.17 21.00
CA GLU A 150 -11.00 0.33 20.28
C GLU A 150 -10.03 1.23 21.04
N GLN A 151 -8.81 0.76 21.22
CA GLN A 151 -7.73 1.53 21.84
C GLN A 151 -6.47 1.49 20.98
N MET A 152 -5.83 2.65 20.81
CA MET A 152 -4.53 2.77 20.16
C MET A 152 -3.44 2.39 21.15
N LEU A 153 -2.58 1.44 20.76
CA LEU A 153 -1.49 0.94 21.59
C LEU A 153 -0.16 1.58 21.20
N VAL A 154 0.14 1.64 19.89
CA VAL A 154 1.42 2.11 19.37
C VAL A 154 1.23 2.83 18.03
N GLU A 155 2.01 3.89 17.80
CA GLU A 155 2.21 4.51 16.48
C GLU A 155 3.64 4.21 16.00
N ALA A 156 3.79 3.79 14.74
CA ALA A 156 5.09 3.59 14.11
C ALA A 156 5.05 3.97 12.63
N LYS A 157 6.22 3.97 11.97
CA LYS A 157 6.31 4.28 10.54
C LYS A 157 5.58 3.24 9.67
N LEU A 158 5.76 1.95 9.98
CA LEU A 158 5.05 0.85 9.34
C LEU A 158 5.00 -0.37 10.27
N ILE A 159 3.80 -0.91 10.52
CA ILE A 159 3.61 -2.13 11.33
C ILE A 159 3.05 -3.23 10.45
N HIS A 160 3.95 -4.03 9.85
CA HIS A 160 3.54 -5.03 8.87
C HIS A 160 3.01 -6.33 9.50
N LYS A 161 3.65 -6.80 10.57
CA LYS A 161 3.35 -8.07 11.21
C LYS A 161 3.19 -7.88 12.71
N ILE A 162 2.19 -8.55 13.28
CA ILE A 162 1.95 -8.64 14.72
C ILE A 162 2.31 -10.07 15.15
N MET A 163 3.07 -10.21 16.24
CA MET A 163 3.38 -11.50 16.85
C MET A 163 2.90 -11.44 18.30
N CYS A 164 2.13 -12.44 18.71
CA CYS A 164 1.62 -12.63 20.05
C CYS A 164 2.17 -13.93 20.62
#